data_AF-A0A3N5JQ67-F1
#
_entry.id   AF-A0A3N5JQ67-F1
#
_cell.length_a   1.000
_cell.length_b   1.000
_cell.length_c   1.000
_cell.angle_alpha   90.00
_cell.angle_beta   90.00
_cell.angle_gamma   90.00
#
_symmetry.space_group_name_H-M   'P 1'
#
loop_
_entity.id
_entity.type
_entity.pdbx_description
1 polymer ?
#
loop_
_entity_poly.entity_id
_entity_poly.type
_entity_poly.pdbx_seq_one_letter_code
_entity_poly.pdbx_strand_id
1 'polypeptide(L)'
;MNKKQMMLAALMVIAATNLSSAQVFFPSLGTFTPEQKRDIDRNYAANLSSWHDGIVESSLAVVTMAKLDLPADELPLLEIKIKKLVATGATPVIRYKAYLAGSVFANPEMFKQEGSHTYGNSDELFGAIAERLNQTLLSSK
;
A
#
# COMPACT_ATOMS: atom_id res chain seq x y z
N MET A 1 4.19 57.91 9.67
CA MET A 1 4.03 56.76 8.73
C MET A 1 2.63 56.19 8.93
N ASN A 2 1.76 56.26 7.91
CA ASN A 2 0.31 56.14 8.07
C ASN A 2 -0.16 54.68 8.11
N LYS A 3 -0.97 54.33 9.12
CA LYS A 3 -1.52 52.99 9.41
C LYS A 3 -2.26 52.31 8.23
N LYS A 4 -2.67 53.08 7.21
CA LYS A 4 -3.35 52.57 6.02
C LYS A 4 -2.42 51.84 5.04
N GLN A 5 -1.10 52.08 5.09
CA GLN A 5 -0.14 51.36 4.23
C GLN A 5 0.38 50.05 4.84
N MET A 6 0.07 49.78 6.12
CA MET A 6 0.41 48.50 6.78
C MET A 6 -0.64 47.41 6.57
N MET A 7 -1.88 47.75 6.22
CA MET A 7 -2.95 46.77 6.03
C MET A 7 -2.95 46.10 4.65
N LEU A 8 -2.27 46.67 3.65
CA LEU A 8 -2.20 46.06 2.31
C LEU A 8 -1.13 44.97 2.18
N ALA A 9 -0.14 44.93 3.07
CA ALA A 9 0.84 43.85 3.13
C ALA A 9 0.32 42.61 3.88
N ALA A 10 -0.75 42.76 4.68
CA ALA A 10 -1.34 41.66 5.45
C ALA A 10 -2.36 40.82 4.65
N LEU A 11 -2.75 41.26 3.44
CA LEU A 11 -3.68 40.53 2.57
C LEU A 11 -3.00 39.66 1.48
N MET A 12 -1.67 39.69 1.36
CA MET A 12 -0.91 38.90 0.36
C MET A 12 -0.13 37.72 0.97
N VAL A 13 -0.47 37.26 2.17
CA VAL A 13 0.19 36.10 2.82
C VAL A 13 -0.81 35.00 3.21
N ILE A 14 -1.98 34.95 2.57
CA ILE A 14 -2.88 33.79 2.61
C ILE A 14 -3.13 33.30 1.18
N ALA A 15 -2.05 33.19 0.41
CA ALA A 15 -2.02 32.51 -0.89
C ALA A 15 -0.88 31.48 -0.93
N ALA A 16 -0.60 30.88 0.21
CA ALA A 16 0.37 29.80 0.42
C ALA A 16 -0.25 28.98 1.56
N THR A 17 -0.70 27.73 1.42
CA THR A 17 -0.30 26.68 0.52
C THR A 17 -1.41 25.63 0.52
N ASN A 18 -2.25 25.56 -0.52
CA ASN A 18 -2.86 24.28 -0.88
C ASN A 18 -1.86 23.49 -1.72
N LEU A 19 -0.64 23.31 -1.17
CA LEU A 19 0.16 22.18 -1.57
C LEU A 19 -0.56 20.99 -0.97
N SER A 20 -1.49 20.41 -1.72
CA SER A 20 -1.75 18.98 -1.64
C SER A 20 -0.42 18.29 -1.91
N SER A 21 0.42 18.18 -0.88
CA SER A 21 1.39 17.11 -0.81
C SER A 21 0.52 15.86 -0.94
N ALA A 22 0.50 15.26 -2.13
CA ALA A 22 -0.08 13.94 -2.32
C ALA A 22 0.56 13.09 -1.22
N GLN A 23 -0.25 12.73 -0.22
CA GLN A 23 0.24 11.91 0.88
C GLN A 23 0.65 10.61 0.20
N VAL A 24 1.96 10.39 0.11
CA VAL A 24 2.51 9.14 -0.39
C VAL A 24 2.10 8.09 0.64
N PHE A 25 0.99 7.43 0.36
CA PHE A 25 0.34 6.47 1.29
C PHE A 25 1.25 5.27 1.56
N PHE A 26 2.16 4.99 0.62
CA PHE A 26 3.16 3.95 0.69
C PHE A 26 4.54 4.56 0.45
N PRO A 27 5.43 4.65 1.45
CA PRO A 27 6.77 5.16 1.23
C PRO A 27 7.48 4.31 0.19
N SER A 28 8.18 4.93 -0.77
CA SER A 28 9.03 4.20 -1.71
C SER A 28 10.07 3.43 -0.91
N LEU A 29 10.00 2.11 -1.02
CA LEU A 29 10.87 1.21 -0.31
C LEU A 29 12.15 1.10 -1.15
N GLY A 30 13.17 1.90 -0.81
CA GLY A 30 14.48 1.85 -1.47
C GLY A 30 15.18 0.49 -1.31
N THR A 31 16.50 0.44 -1.56
CA THR A 31 17.27 -0.79 -1.33
C THR A 31 17.33 -1.10 0.16
N PHE A 32 16.48 -2.02 0.63
CA PHE A 32 16.53 -2.52 1.99
C PHE A 32 17.71 -3.45 2.21
N THR A 33 18.34 -3.34 3.39
CA THR A 33 19.29 -4.35 3.84
C THR A 33 18.57 -5.68 4.14
N PRO A 34 19.28 -6.82 4.13
CA PRO A 34 18.71 -8.09 4.56
C PRO A 34 18.06 -8.04 5.96
N GLU A 35 18.64 -7.27 6.89
CA GLU A 35 18.10 -7.05 8.23
C GLU A 35 16.73 -6.34 8.17
N GLN A 36 16.64 -5.26 7.40
CA GLN A 36 15.41 -4.49 7.24
C GLN A 36 14.31 -5.34 6.58
N LYS A 37 14.65 -6.19 5.61
CA LYS A 37 13.71 -7.13 4.98
C LYS A 37 13.15 -8.13 6.01
N ARG A 38 14.02 -8.69 6.86
CA ARG A 38 13.60 -9.59 7.96
C ARG A 38 12.70 -8.87 8.96
N ASP A 39 12.99 -7.61 9.26
CA ASP A 39 12.18 -6.81 10.18
C ASP A 39 10.80 -6.49 9.57
N ILE A 40 10.73 -6.18 8.28
CA ILE A 40 9.46 -6.01 7.56
C ILE A 40 8.64 -7.30 7.62
N ASP A 41 9.24 -8.44 7.25
CA ASP A 41 8.57 -9.74 7.24
C ASP A 41 7.98 -10.08 8.62
N ARG A 42 8.77 -9.89 9.69
CA ARG A 42 8.35 -10.17 11.07
C ARG A 42 7.30 -9.19 11.58
N ASN A 43 7.55 -7.89 11.45
CA ASN A 43 6.70 -6.86 12.06
C ASN A 43 5.33 -6.84 11.41
N TYR A 44 5.25 -6.91 10.08
CA TYR A 44 3.97 -6.93 9.41
C TYR A 44 3.26 -8.29 9.55
N ALA A 45 3.98 -9.41 9.69
CA ALA A 45 3.34 -10.69 10.04
C ALA A 45 2.63 -10.65 11.40
N ALA A 46 3.16 -9.88 12.36
CA ALA A 46 2.48 -9.61 13.63
C ALA A 46 1.24 -8.74 13.43
N ASN A 47 1.34 -7.67 12.64
CA ASN A 47 0.19 -6.80 12.35
C ASN A 47 -0.95 -7.52 11.61
N LEU A 48 -0.63 -8.44 10.70
CA LEU A 48 -1.60 -9.31 10.02
C LEU A 48 -2.30 -10.30 10.97
N SER A 49 -1.81 -10.43 12.21
CA SER A 49 -2.44 -11.22 13.27
C SER A 49 -3.22 -10.36 14.27
N SER A 50 -3.33 -9.05 14.03
CA SER A 50 -4.09 -8.13 14.86
C SER A 50 -5.57 -8.46 14.86
N TRP A 51 -6.24 -8.18 15.98
CA TRP A 51 -7.70 -8.27 16.09
C TRP A 51 -8.41 -7.04 15.52
N HIS A 52 -7.67 -5.98 15.20
CA HIS A 52 -8.20 -4.78 14.57
C HIS A 52 -8.19 -4.90 13.05
N ASP A 53 -9.37 -4.96 12.44
CA ASP A 53 -9.53 -5.07 10.99
C ASP A 53 -8.77 -3.98 10.21
N GLY A 54 -8.86 -2.72 10.66
CA GLY A 54 -8.13 -1.61 10.02
C GLY A 54 -6.61 -1.75 10.02
N ILE A 55 -6.03 -2.41 11.05
CA ILE A 55 -4.60 -2.72 11.09
C ILE A 55 -4.27 -3.82 10.08
N VAL A 56 -5.12 -4.85 9.99
CA VAL A 56 -4.93 -5.95 9.03
C VAL A 56 -5.03 -5.43 7.60
N GLU A 57 -6.04 -4.62 7.28
CA GLU A 57 -6.25 -4.08 5.94
C GLU A 57 -5.13 -3.13 5.49
N SER A 58 -4.71 -2.21 6.36
CA SER A 58 -3.58 -1.32 6.07
C SER A 58 -2.28 -2.11 5.93
N SER A 59 -2.05 -3.11 6.77
CA SER A 59 -0.87 -3.98 6.69
C SER A 59 -0.86 -4.80 5.40
N LEU A 60 -2.00 -5.35 4.97
CA LEU A 60 -2.12 -6.06 3.69
C LEU A 60 -1.72 -5.15 2.52
N ALA A 61 -2.15 -3.89 2.53
CA ALA A 61 -1.79 -2.93 1.48
C ALA A 61 -0.28 -2.64 1.48
N VAL A 62 0.30 -2.38 2.66
CA VAL A 62 1.75 -2.08 2.77
C VAL A 62 2.61 -3.25 2.33
N VAL A 63 2.31 -4.48 2.76
CA VAL A 63 3.13 -5.65 2.39
C VAL A 63 2.97 -6.02 0.92
N THR A 64 1.81 -5.72 0.33
CA THR A 64 1.59 -5.88 -1.11
C THR A 64 2.48 -4.93 -1.90
N MET A 65 2.50 -3.64 -1.53
CA MET A 65 3.43 -2.67 -2.13
C MET A 65 4.89 -3.06 -1.90
N ALA A 66 5.25 -3.54 -0.70
CA ALA A 66 6.59 -4.04 -0.42
C ALA A 66 7.02 -5.19 -1.32
N LYS A 67 6.11 -6.11 -1.64
CA LYS A 67 6.40 -7.19 -2.56
C LYS A 67 6.51 -6.71 -4.01
N LEU A 68 5.78 -5.67 -4.41
CA LEU A 68 5.90 -5.07 -5.74
C LEU A 68 7.22 -4.29 -5.91
N ASP A 69 7.68 -3.62 -4.86
CA ASP A 69 8.98 -2.93 -4.85
C ASP A 69 10.16 -3.91 -4.80
N LEU A 70 9.94 -5.10 -4.22
CA LEU A 70 10.96 -6.12 -3.99
C LEU A 70 10.53 -7.48 -4.59
N PRO A 71 10.32 -7.58 -5.92
CA PRO A 71 9.71 -8.76 -6.53
C PRO A 71 10.53 -10.05 -6.32
N ALA A 72 11.86 -9.93 -6.27
CA ALA A 72 12.78 -11.04 -6.09
C ALA A 72 12.99 -11.47 -4.62
N ASP A 73 12.56 -10.67 -3.64
CA ASP A 73 12.82 -10.97 -2.23
C ASP A 73 11.78 -11.93 -1.64
N GLU A 74 12.25 -12.84 -0.80
CA GLU A 74 11.41 -13.78 -0.05
C GLU A 74 10.95 -13.16 1.27
N LEU A 75 9.64 -13.23 1.52
CA LEU A 75 8.99 -12.74 2.73
C LEU A 75 8.10 -13.87 3.29
N PRO A 76 8.71 -14.97 3.79
CA PRO A 76 8.01 -16.22 4.05
C PRO A 76 6.98 -16.11 5.18
N LEU A 77 7.23 -15.29 6.22
CA LEU A 77 6.25 -15.13 7.31
C LEU A 77 5.00 -14.42 6.80
N LEU A 78 5.18 -13.38 5.98
CA LEU A 78 4.09 -12.67 5.34
C LEU A 78 3.29 -13.57 4.42
N GLU A 79 3.95 -14.37 3.58
CA GLU A 79 3.26 -15.30 2.68
C GLU A 79 2.39 -16.31 3.45
N ILE A 80 2.92 -16.87 4.55
CA ILE A 80 2.16 -17.77 5.44
C ILE A 80 0.94 -17.06 6.05
N LYS A 81 1.12 -15.84 6.55
CA LYS A 81 0.05 -15.06 7.18
C LYS A 81 -1.03 -14.66 6.18
N ILE A 82 -0.64 -14.22 4.99
CA ILE A 82 -1.55 -13.88 3.90
C ILE A 82 -2.38 -15.11 3.51
N LYS A 83 -1.75 -16.26 3.25
CA LYS A 83 -2.45 -17.52 2.95
C LYS A 83 -3.45 -17.89 4.05
N LYS A 84 -3.08 -17.73 5.32
CA LYS A 84 -4.00 -17.96 6.45
C LYS A 84 -5.19 -17.00 6.43
N LEU A 85 -4.96 -15.72 6.14
CA LEU A 85 -6.03 -14.71 6.07
C LEU A 85 -7.02 -14.97 4.93
N VAL A 86 -6.59 -15.55 3.81
CA VAL A 86 -7.52 -15.96 2.74
C VAL A 86 -8.60 -16.92 3.27
N ALA A 87 -8.20 -17.89 4.10
CA ALA A 87 -9.12 -18.88 4.65
C ALA A 87 -9.87 -18.39 5.90
N THR A 88 -9.20 -17.63 6.77
CA THR A 88 -9.66 -17.38 8.15
C THR A 88 -9.80 -15.91 8.52
N GLY A 89 -9.61 -14.98 7.57
CA GLY A 89 -9.78 -13.55 7.80
C GLY A 89 -11.17 -13.23 8.37
N ALA A 90 -11.21 -12.35 9.36
CA ALA A 90 -12.41 -12.06 10.15
C ALA A 90 -13.58 -11.56 9.27
N THR A 91 -13.29 -10.73 8.28
CA THR A 91 -14.28 -10.17 7.36
C THR A 91 -14.10 -10.69 5.94
N PRO A 92 -15.18 -10.73 5.12
CA PRO A 92 -15.07 -11.04 3.69
C PRO A 92 -14.10 -10.11 2.95
N VAL A 93 -14.06 -8.83 3.34
CA VAL A 93 -13.16 -7.82 2.76
C VAL A 93 -11.70 -8.20 3.01
N ILE A 94 -11.33 -8.56 4.24
CA ILE A 94 -9.98 -9.01 4.58
C ILE A 94 -9.61 -10.27 3.77
N ARG A 95 -10.51 -11.26 3.68
CA ARG A 95 -10.23 -12.49 2.92
C ARG A 95 -9.99 -12.21 1.45
N TYR A 96 -10.78 -11.31 0.86
CA TYR A 96 -10.62 -10.91 -0.54
C TYR A 96 -9.34 -10.13 -0.78
N LYS A 97 -9.02 -9.12 0.05
CA LYS A 97 -7.75 -8.38 -0.05
C LYS A 97 -6.54 -9.29 0.16
N ALA A 98 -6.63 -10.25 1.09
CA ALA A 98 -5.59 -11.26 1.29
C ALA A 98 -5.43 -12.18 0.07
N TYR A 99 -6.51 -12.52 -0.62
CA TYR A 99 -6.42 -13.31 -1.86
C TYR A 99 -5.66 -12.53 -2.94
N LEU A 100 -6.00 -11.26 -3.14
CA LEU A 100 -5.31 -10.39 -4.10
C LEU A 100 -3.84 -10.19 -3.74
N ALA A 101 -3.53 -9.91 -2.47
CA ALA A 101 -2.15 -9.84 -1.98
C ALA A 101 -1.40 -11.16 -2.21
N GLY A 102 -2.06 -12.30 -1.98
CA GLY A 102 -1.52 -13.62 -2.27
C GLY A 102 -1.20 -13.83 -3.75
N SER A 103 -2.03 -13.33 -4.66
CA SER A 103 -1.76 -13.34 -6.10
C SER A 103 -0.51 -12.52 -6.45
N VAL A 104 -0.34 -11.35 -5.83
CA VAL A 104 0.86 -10.52 -6.00
C VAL A 104 2.10 -11.24 -5.48
N PHE A 105 2.03 -11.87 -4.31
CA PHE A 105 3.15 -12.64 -3.75
C PHE A 105 3.55 -13.82 -4.64
N ALA A 106 2.58 -14.49 -5.27
CA ALA A 106 2.83 -15.63 -6.14
C ALA A 106 3.43 -15.24 -7.50
N ASN A 107 3.09 -14.05 -8.03
CA ASN A 107 3.58 -13.59 -9.32
C ASN A 107 3.68 -12.05 -9.37
N PRO A 108 4.69 -11.44 -8.73
CA PRO A 108 4.78 -9.98 -8.62
C PRO A 108 5.00 -9.29 -9.97
N GLU A 109 5.65 -9.96 -10.93
CA GLU A 109 5.91 -9.41 -12.27
C GLU A 109 4.62 -9.14 -13.06
N MET A 110 3.55 -9.91 -12.83
CA MET A 110 2.22 -9.65 -13.42
C MET A 110 1.68 -8.27 -13.03
N PHE A 111 2.05 -7.78 -11.85
CA PHE A 111 1.51 -6.58 -11.21
C PHE A 111 2.53 -5.43 -11.17
N LYS A 112 3.58 -5.50 -12.01
CA LYS A 112 4.68 -4.52 -12.00
C LYS A 112 4.21 -3.08 -12.25
N GLN A 113 3.15 -2.90 -13.03
CA GLN A 113 2.60 -1.56 -13.29
C GLN A 113 2.03 -0.98 -12.00
N GLU A 114 1.32 -1.77 -11.21
CA GLU A 114 0.70 -1.34 -9.95
C GLU A 114 1.74 -0.87 -8.93
N GLY A 115 2.94 -1.46 -8.91
CA GLY A 115 4.05 -0.98 -8.07
C GLY A 115 4.56 0.42 -8.41
N SER A 116 4.37 0.90 -9.64
CA SER A 116 4.80 2.24 -10.08
C SER A 116 3.77 3.35 -9.85
N HIS A 117 2.55 3.01 -9.42
CA HIS A 117 1.49 3.98 -9.19
C HIS A 117 1.44 4.43 -7.74
N THR A 118 0.92 5.65 -7.52
CA THR A 118 0.55 6.13 -6.18
C THR A 118 -0.95 5.95 -5.99
N TYR A 119 -1.34 5.34 -4.87
CA TYR A 119 -2.74 5.14 -4.50
C TYR A 119 -3.05 5.97 -3.26
N GLY A 120 -4.27 6.53 -3.19
CA GLY A 120 -4.72 7.34 -2.07
C GLY A 120 -5.15 6.52 -0.86
N ASN A 121 -5.47 5.23 -1.04
CA ASN A 121 -5.89 4.31 0.03
C ASN A 121 -5.74 2.84 -0.40
N SER A 122 -6.04 1.91 0.52
CA SER A 122 -5.98 0.47 0.24
C SER A 122 -6.96 -0.01 -0.81
N ASP A 123 -8.15 0.60 -0.90
CA ASP A 123 -9.20 0.14 -1.80
C ASP A 123 -8.85 0.45 -3.26
N GLU A 124 -8.23 1.59 -3.52
CA GLU A 124 -7.69 1.94 -4.83
C GLU A 124 -6.58 0.97 -5.28
N LEU A 125 -5.64 0.63 -4.38
CA LEU A 125 -4.60 -0.37 -4.67
C LEU A 125 -5.21 -1.73 -5.02
N PHE A 126 -6.07 -2.26 -4.15
CA PHE A 126 -6.66 -3.58 -4.36
C PHE A 126 -7.64 -3.60 -5.53
N GLY A 127 -8.28 -2.48 -5.85
CA GLY A 127 -9.07 -2.29 -7.08
C GLY A 127 -8.20 -2.45 -8.32
N ALA A 128 -7.04 -1.79 -8.38
CA ALA A 128 -6.11 -1.91 -9.51
C ALA A 128 -5.55 -3.34 -9.67
N ILE A 129 -5.19 -4.00 -8.56
CA ILE A 129 -4.74 -5.40 -8.58
C ILE A 129 -5.83 -6.33 -9.10
N ALA A 130 -7.07 -6.16 -8.62
CA ALA A 130 -8.21 -6.96 -9.09
C ALA A 130 -8.49 -6.75 -10.57
N GLU A 131 -8.41 -5.52 -11.05
CA GLU A 131 -8.56 -5.20 -12.48
C GLU A 131 -7.48 -5.86 -13.32
N ARG A 132 -6.20 -5.77 -12.92
CA ARG A 132 -5.08 -6.45 -13.59
C ARG A 132 -5.33 -7.95 -13.70
N LEU A 133 -5.70 -8.59 -12.58
CA LEU A 133 -5.96 -10.02 -12.54
C LEU A 133 -7.09 -10.41 -13.51
N ASN A 134 -8.19 -9.65 -13.53
CA ASN A 134 -9.30 -9.86 -14.45
C ASN A 134 -8.87 -9.72 -15.91
N GLN A 135 -8.09 -8.69 -16.26
CA GLN A 135 -7.59 -8.49 -17.62
C GLN A 135 -6.72 -9.67 -18.08
N THR A 136 -5.86 -10.20 -17.21
CA THR A 136 -5.00 -11.36 -17.53
C THR A 136 -5.82 -12.65 -17.75
N LEU A 137 -6.85 -12.89 -16.93
CA LEU A 137 -7.72 -14.06 -17.07
C LEU A 137 -8.64 -13.98 -18.29
N LEU A 138 -9.03 -12.77 -18.71
CA LEU A 138 -9.88 -12.57 -19.88
C LEU A 138 -9.08 -12.55 -21.19
N SER A 139 -7.84 -12.04 -21.17
CA SER A 139 -6.96 -11.99 -22.36
C SER A 139 -6.30 -13.33 -22.69
N SER A 140 -6.44 -14.34 -21.83
CA SER A 140 -5.94 -15.70 -22.04
C SER A 140 -6.97 -16.64 -22.67
N LYS A 141 -8.13 -16.12 -23.09
CA LYS A 141 -9.14 -16.80 -23.90
C LYS A 141 -9.08 -16.33 -25.34
#